data_AF-A0A673GKB9-F1
#
_entry.id   AF-A0A673GKB9-F1
#
_cell.length_a   1.000
_cell.length_b   1.000
_cell.length_c   1.000
_cell.angle_alpha   90.00
_cell.angle_beta   90.00
_cell.angle_gamma   90.00
#
_symmetry.space_group_name_H-M   'P 1'
#
loop_
_entity.id
_entity.type
_entity.pdbx_description
1 polymer ?
#
loop_
_entity_poly.entity_id
_entity_poly.type
_entity_poly.pdbx_seq_one_letter_code
_entity_poly.pdbx_strand_id
1 'polypeptide(L)'
;RSCCQQAIRMQFLAFLISSRTTRSDEERDTGWDAWGTWSDCSRTCGGGASYSLRRCLNGGNCEGRNIRYRTCSNTDCPLESGDFRAQQCSAHNDIKYQGQTYEWIPVTYDPISPCALRCQARGKNLVVELAPKVLDGTRCKADSLDMCISGICQEIGCDRQLGSNAKEDNCGVCAGDGSTCRLVRGQAFAMLRSETHRTQIYLIKSQLI
;
A
#
# COMPACT_ATOMS: atom_id res chain seq x y z
N ARG A 1 -53.50 19.02 63.00
CA ARG A 1 -53.16 17.82 63.79
C ARG A 1 -51.94 17.22 63.09
N SER A 2 -50.72 17.63 63.45
CA SER A 2 -49.86 16.98 64.48
C SER A 2 -49.26 15.67 63.92
N CYS A 3 -47.94 15.42 63.82
CA CYS A 3 -46.70 16.15 64.19
C CYS A 3 -45.63 15.91 63.06
N CYS A 4 -44.56 16.68 62.85
CA CYS A 4 -43.33 16.82 63.67
C CYS A 4 -42.72 15.47 64.13
N GLN A 5 -41.41 15.17 64.06
CA GLN A 5 -40.22 15.99 63.74
C GLN A 5 -39.02 15.09 63.29
N GLN A 6 -37.81 15.65 63.04
CA GLN A 6 -36.60 14.95 62.55
C GLN A 6 -36.18 13.72 63.40
N ALA A 7 -35.52 12.68 62.85
CA ALA A 7 -34.05 12.55 62.68
C ALA A 7 -33.69 11.08 62.26
N ILE A 8 -32.51 10.63 61.77
CA ILE A 8 -31.24 11.20 61.24
C ILE A 8 -30.44 10.07 60.51
N ARG A 9 -29.56 10.37 59.52
CA ARG A 9 -28.50 9.51 58.89
C ARG A 9 -28.92 8.10 58.38
N MET A 10 -28.89 7.80 57.08
CA MET A 10 -27.65 7.47 56.34
C MET A 10 -27.84 7.47 54.81
N GLN A 11 -26.87 8.06 54.11
CA GLN A 11 -26.38 7.72 52.75
C GLN A 11 -27.39 7.61 51.58
N PHE A 12 -27.43 8.66 50.77
CA PHE A 12 -28.00 8.65 49.40
C PHE A 12 -27.30 7.59 48.52
N LEU A 13 -28.02 6.56 48.07
CA LEU A 13 -27.48 5.52 47.17
C LEU A 13 -28.58 4.88 46.31
N ALA A 14 -29.08 5.61 45.30
CA ALA A 14 -29.96 5.05 44.24
C ALA A 14 -30.07 5.97 42.99
N PHE A 15 -28.98 6.64 42.58
CA PHE A 15 -28.88 7.28 41.25
C PHE A 15 -27.47 7.06 40.63
N LEU A 16 -27.10 5.79 40.58
CA LEU A 16 -26.08 5.20 39.71
C LEU A 16 -26.82 4.00 39.08
N ILE A 17 -26.86 3.76 37.77
CA ILE A 17 -25.76 3.83 36.80
C ILE A 17 -26.25 4.42 35.47
N SER A 18 -25.61 5.49 34.98
CA SER A 18 -25.20 5.71 33.57
C SER A 18 -24.80 7.18 33.33
N SER A 19 -23.72 7.64 33.99
CA SER A 19 -23.04 8.91 33.69
C SER A 19 -21.70 8.99 34.45
N ARG A 20 -20.57 8.93 33.71
CA ARG A 20 -19.17 8.90 34.19
C ARG A 20 -18.86 7.56 34.90
N THR A 21 -17.75 6.86 34.62
CA THR A 21 -16.35 7.26 34.34
C THR A 21 -15.76 6.13 33.43
N THR A 22 -14.90 6.34 32.43
CA THR A 22 -13.62 7.07 32.38
C THR A 22 -13.49 7.97 31.16
N ARG A 23 -13.53 9.29 31.38
CA ARG A 23 -12.88 10.28 30.50
C ARG A 23 -11.76 10.92 31.31
N SER A 24 -10.64 10.22 31.34
CA SER A 24 -9.40 10.62 32.03
C SER A 24 -8.25 10.30 31.08
N ASP A 25 -7.68 11.37 30.51
CA ASP A 25 -6.24 11.51 30.22
C ASP A 25 -5.61 10.30 29.50
N GLU A 26 -5.57 10.23 28.17
CA GLU A 26 -4.78 11.13 27.32
C GLU A 26 -5.49 11.56 26.00
N GLU A 27 -6.16 12.72 25.95
CA GLU A 27 -6.25 13.50 24.69
C GLU A 27 -6.52 14.98 24.97
N ARG A 28 -5.62 15.60 25.76
CA ARG A 28 -5.60 17.06 25.91
C ARG A 28 -4.50 17.64 25.04
N ASP A 29 -4.93 18.27 23.95
CA ASP A 29 -4.16 19.14 23.07
C ASP A 29 -3.22 18.48 22.04
N THR A 30 -3.76 17.60 21.19
CA THR A 30 -3.13 17.27 19.89
C THR A 30 -3.46 18.29 18.80
N GLY A 31 -4.40 19.21 19.06
CA GLY A 31 -4.93 20.19 18.11
C GLY A 31 -5.70 19.60 16.92
N TRP A 32 -5.77 18.28 16.78
CA TRP A 32 -6.40 17.59 15.67
C TRP A 32 -7.84 17.20 15.96
N ASP A 33 -8.66 17.21 14.92
CA ASP A 33 -9.95 16.53 14.86
C ASP A 33 -9.75 15.02 14.77
N ALA A 34 -10.81 14.26 15.05
CA ALA A 34 -10.80 12.81 14.84
C ALA A 34 -10.50 12.48 13.37
N TRP A 35 -9.84 11.34 13.14
CA TRP A 35 -9.67 10.82 11.78
C TRP A 35 -11.03 10.48 11.16
N GLY A 36 -11.33 11.11 10.03
CA GLY A 36 -12.51 10.81 9.22
C GLY A 36 -12.48 9.40 8.66
N THR A 37 -13.63 8.99 8.12
CA THR A 37 -13.79 7.69 7.45
C THR A 37 -12.75 7.50 6.34
N TRP A 38 -12.39 6.25 6.12
CA TRP A 38 -11.54 5.87 5.00
C TRP A 38 -12.26 6.12 3.67
N SER A 39 -11.52 6.59 2.67
CA SER A 39 -11.98 6.69 1.28
C SER A 39 -12.28 5.31 0.71
N ASP A 40 -12.99 5.29 -0.42
CA ASP A 40 -12.99 4.14 -1.30
C ASP A 40 -11.57 3.71 -1.67
N CYS A 41 -11.39 2.42 -1.97
CA CYS A 41 -10.10 1.89 -2.39
C CYS A 41 -9.80 2.32 -3.82
N SER A 42 -8.57 2.74 -4.10
CA SER A 42 -8.11 3.14 -5.44
C SER A 42 -8.20 2.02 -6.48
N ARG A 43 -8.30 0.76 -6.04
CA ARG A 43 -8.44 -0.44 -6.87
C ARG A 43 -9.45 -1.40 -6.23
N THR A 44 -10.15 -2.17 -7.06
CA THR A 44 -11.07 -3.23 -6.62
C THR A 44 -10.40 -4.60 -6.42
N CYS A 45 -9.17 -4.76 -6.92
CA CYS A 45 -8.36 -5.97 -6.80
C CYS A 45 -6.85 -5.64 -6.88
N GLY A 46 -6.01 -6.63 -6.55
CA GLY A 46 -4.56 -6.62 -6.72
C GLY A 46 -3.81 -5.69 -5.76
N GLY A 47 -4.45 -5.26 -4.67
CA GLY A 47 -3.93 -4.28 -3.72
C GLY A 47 -4.06 -2.84 -4.22
N GLY A 48 -4.94 -2.06 -3.58
CA GLY A 48 -5.06 -0.61 -3.75
C GLY A 48 -4.72 0.15 -2.47
N ALA A 49 -4.83 1.47 -2.52
CA ALA A 49 -4.69 2.35 -1.37
C ALA A 49 -6.01 3.06 -1.04
N SER A 50 -6.23 3.34 0.25
CA SER A 50 -7.33 4.15 0.77
C SER A 50 -6.75 5.18 1.74
N TYR A 51 -7.31 6.39 1.76
CA TYR A 51 -6.83 7.48 2.60
C TYR A 51 -7.88 7.90 3.63
N SER A 52 -7.44 8.50 4.73
CA SER A 52 -8.28 9.07 5.78
C SER A 52 -7.71 10.43 6.15
N LEU A 53 -8.59 11.43 6.29
CA LEU A 53 -8.25 12.83 6.55
C LEU A 53 -8.63 13.22 7.98
N ARG A 54 -7.91 14.18 8.55
CA ARG A 54 -8.28 14.89 9.78
C ARG A 54 -8.05 16.39 9.62
N ARG A 55 -8.75 17.21 10.39
CA ARG A 55 -8.64 18.68 10.34
C ARG A 55 -7.83 19.19 11.52
N CYS A 56 -7.00 20.21 11.31
CA CYS A 56 -6.36 20.93 12.41
C CYS A 56 -7.37 21.93 12.98
N LEU A 57 -7.71 21.78 14.27
CA LEU A 57 -8.61 22.65 15.02
C LEU A 57 -7.85 23.84 15.65
N ASN A 58 -6.56 23.66 15.97
CA ASN A 58 -5.70 24.70 16.56
C ASN A 58 -5.11 25.69 15.53
N GLY A 59 -5.94 26.22 14.63
CA GLY A 59 -5.56 27.35 13.75
C GLY A 59 -4.38 27.13 12.80
N GLY A 60 -4.01 25.87 12.52
CA GLY A 60 -2.86 25.48 11.69
C GLY A 60 -1.63 25.00 12.48
N ASN A 61 -1.59 25.21 13.80
CA ASN A 61 -0.47 24.78 14.66
C ASN A 61 -0.66 23.34 15.16
N CYS A 62 -0.71 22.37 14.24
CA CYS A 62 -0.87 20.95 14.57
C CYS A 62 0.27 20.11 13.98
N GLU A 63 0.96 19.34 14.83
CA GLU A 63 2.11 18.53 14.39
C GLU A 63 1.71 17.24 13.66
N GLY A 64 2.52 16.85 12.67
CA GLY A 64 2.29 15.67 11.85
C GLY A 64 1.37 15.91 10.64
N ARG A 65 0.95 14.82 9.98
CA ARG A 65 0.17 14.90 8.74
C ARG A 65 -1.34 14.99 9.00
N ASN A 66 -2.05 15.69 8.13
CA ASN A 66 -3.53 15.73 8.07
C ASN A 66 -4.14 14.54 7.28
N ILE A 67 -3.30 13.70 6.68
CA ILE A 67 -3.68 12.55 5.87
C ILE A 67 -2.89 11.30 6.30
N ARG A 68 -3.58 10.15 6.32
CA ARG A 68 -3.00 8.81 6.50
C ARG A 68 -3.51 7.87 5.42
N TYR A 69 -2.77 6.80 5.17
CA TYR A 69 -3.07 5.81 4.14
C TYR A 69 -3.11 4.39 4.72
N ARG A 70 -3.78 3.47 4.02
CA ARG A 70 -3.75 2.02 4.24
C ARG A 70 -3.85 1.27 2.92
N THR A 71 -3.43 0.01 2.90
CA THR A 71 -3.77 -0.94 1.83
C THR A 71 -5.24 -1.36 1.92
N CYS A 72 -5.79 -1.78 0.78
CA CYS A 72 -7.16 -2.29 0.65
C CYS A 72 -7.28 -3.18 -0.61
N SER A 73 -8.40 -3.89 -0.77
CA SER A 73 -8.67 -4.76 -1.94
C SER A 73 -7.55 -5.78 -2.21
N ASN A 74 -7.18 -6.53 -1.18
CA ASN A 74 -6.03 -7.45 -1.20
C ASN A 74 -6.24 -8.72 -2.05
N THR A 75 -7.48 -9.00 -2.50
CA THR A 75 -7.82 -10.09 -3.42
C THR A 75 -7.12 -9.90 -4.76
N ASP A 76 -6.52 -10.94 -5.33
CA ASP A 76 -5.85 -10.84 -6.63
C ASP A 76 -6.81 -10.53 -7.78
N CYS A 77 -6.30 -9.86 -8.81
CA CYS A 77 -7.09 -9.52 -9.99
C CYS A 77 -7.27 -10.73 -10.92
N PRO A 78 -8.39 -10.84 -11.65
CA PRO A 78 -8.51 -11.75 -12.78
C PRO A 78 -7.38 -11.54 -13.80
N LEU A 79 -6.90 -12.62 -14.43
CA LEU A 79 -5.78 -12.59 -15.39
C LEU A 79 -6.02 -11.58 -16.54
N GLU A 80 -7.27 -11.49 -17.02
CA GLU A 80 -7.70 -10.57 -18.07
C GLU A 80 -7.62 -9.07 -17.69
N SER A 81 -7.37 -8.74 -16.43
CA SER A 81 -7.25 -7.34 -15.99
C SER A 81 -6.00 -6.67 -16.57
N GLY A 82 -4.95 -7.45 -16.86
CA GLY A 82 -3.67 -6.91 -17.30
C GLY A 82 -2.96 -6.03 -16.26
N ASP A 83 -1.93 -5.31 -16.69
CA ASP A 83 -1.16 -4.41 -15.82
C ASP A 83 -1.85 -3.05 -15.62
N PHE A 84 -1.95 -2.62 -14.36
CA PHE A 84 -2.63 -1.38 -13.99
C PHE A 84 -1.87 -0.12 -14.44
N ARG A 85 -0.54 -0.18 -14.61
CA ARG A 85 0.24 0.93 -15.20
C ARG A 85 0.05 0.99 -16.72
N ALA A 86 -0.01 -0.15 -17.40
CA ALA A 86 -0.31 -0.23 -18.82
C ALA A 86 -1.70 0.34 -19.15
N GLN A 87 -2.72 0.03 -18.34
CA GLN A 87 -4.05 0.66 -18.45
C GLN A 87 -3.96 2.19 -18.43
N GLN A 88 -3.20 2.76 -17.48
CA GLN A 88 -3.02 4.21 -17.36
C GLN A 88 -2.31 4.81 -18.57
N CYS A 89 -1.29 4.15 -19.13
CA CYS A 89 -0.68 4.59 -20.40
C CYS A 89 -1.70 4.52 -21.56
N SER A 90 -2.43 3.42 -21.70
CA SER A 90 -3.38 3.21 -22.80
C SER A 90 -4.56 4.20 -22.81
N ALA A 91 -4.92 4.76 -21.65
CA ALA A 91 -5.93 5.82 -21.53
C ALA A 91 -5.55 7.10 -22.29
N HIS A 92 -4.28 7.27 -22.67
CA HIS A 92 -3.80 8.38 -23.51
C HIS A 92 -3.69 8.04 -25.01
N ASN A 93 -4.06 6.83 -25.45
CA ASN A 93 -3.88 6.41 -26.86
C ASN A 93 -4.65 7.29 -27.85
N ASP A 94 -5.88 7.70 -27.49
CA ASP A 94 -6.74 8.57 -28.30
C ASP A 94 -6.37 10.06 -28.20
N ILE A 95 -5.42 10.41 -27.33
CA ILE A 95 -4.99 11.79 -27.09
C ILE A 95 -3.77 12.09 -27.98
N LYS A 96 -3.89 13.16 -28.79
CA LYS A 96 -2.80 13.58 -29.69
C LYS A 96 -1.64 14.21 -28.91
N TYR A 97 -0.48 13.56 -28.95
CA TYR A 97 0.80 14.15 -28.54
C TYR A 97 1.50 14.72 -29.77
N GLN A 98 1.84 16.02 -29.76
CA GLN A 98 2.45 16.72 -30.90
C GLN A 98 1.70 16.50 -32.24
N GLY A 99 0.37 16.38 -32.19
CA GLY A 99 -0.50 16.20 -33.35
C GLY A 99 -0.73 14.75 -33.81
N GLN A 100 -0.01 13.77 -33.25
CA GLN A 100 -0.17 12.34 -33.56
C GLN A 100 -0.69 11.55 -32.34
N THR A 101 -1.49 10.52 -32.58
CA THR A 101 -1.80 9.50 -31.57
C THR A 101 -0.71 8.44 -31.57
N TYR A 102 -0.52 7.79 -30.42
CA TYR A 102 0.46 6.73 -30.23
C TYR A 102 -0.16 5.61 -29.39
N GLU A 103 0.29 4.37 -29.61
CA GLU A 103 0.02 3.30 -28.65
C GLU A 103 1.06 3.36 -27.53
N TRP A 104 0.64 3.82 -26.36
CA TRP A 104 1.50 4.02 -25.20
C TRP A 104 1.63 2.73 -24.38
N ILE A 105 2.86 2.32 -24.11
CA ILE A 105 3.21 1.22 -23.21
C ILE A 105 3.99 1.73 -21.99
N PRO A 106 3.86 1.13 -20.80
CA PRO A 106 4.49 1.65 -19.59
C PRO A 106 6.00 1.43 -19.59
N VAL A 107 6.74 2.41 -19.08
CA VAL A 107 8.14 2.19 -18.67
C VAL A 107 8.10 1.48 -17.32
N THR A 108 8.55 0.22 -17.28
CA THR A 108 8.44 -0.67 -16.10
C THR A 108 9.55 -0.47 -15.07
N TYR A 109 10.66 0.17 -15.45
CA TYR A 109 11.77 0.48 -14.56
C TYR A 109 12.24 1.92 -14.78
N ASP A 110 11.93 2.77 -13.80
CA ASP A 110 12.47 4.13 -13.67
C ASP A 110 12.99 4.27 -12.23
N PRO A 111 14.32 4.28 -12.00
CA PRO A 111 14.89 4.39 -10.65
C PRO A 111 14.83 5.82 -10.08
N ILE A 112 14.50 6.83 -10.90
CA ILE A 112 14.46 8.24 -10.49
C ILE A 112 13.03 8.62 -10.14
N SER A 113 12.07 8.30 -11.02
CA SER A 113 10.66 8.66 -10.90
C SER A 113 9.72 7.44 -11.03
N PRO A 114 9.86 6.39 -10.19
CA PRO A 114 9.11 5.14 -10.32
C PRO A 114 7.59 5.33 -10.20
N CYS A 115 7.13 6.44 -9.65
CA CYS A 115 5.71 6.76 -9.51
C CYS A 115 5.19 7.84 -10.45
N ALA A 116 5.99 8.35 -11.38
CA ALA A 116 5.49 9.14 -12.52
C ALA A 116 4.88 8.20 -13.58
N LEU A 117 3.90 8.69 -14.34
CA LEU A 117 3.33 7.94 -15.47
C LEU A 117 4.19 8.17 -16.72
N ARG A 118 5.33 7.47 -16.78
CA ARG A 118 6.19 7.45 -17.96
C ARG A 118 5.78 6.35 -18.91
N CYS A 119 5.52 6.72 -20.16
CA CYS A 119 5.09 5.81 -21.21
C CYS A 119 5.97 5.96 -22.45
N GLN A 120 6.25 4.84 -23.10
CA GLN A 120 6.95 4.79 -24.39
C GLN A 120 5.92 4.58 -25.51
N ALA A 121 6.08 5.26 -26.64
CA ALA A 121 5.30 4.97 -27.83
C ALA A 121 5.78 3.65 -28.47
N ARG A 122 4.88 2.67 -28.67
CA ARG A 122 5.23 1.34 -29.18
C ARG A 122 5.98 1.43 -30.52
N GLY A 123 7.10 0.72 -30.63
CA GLY A 123 7.95 0.69 -31.82
C GLY A 123 8.71 2.00 -32.10
N LYS A 124 8.77 2.94 -31.15
CA LYS A 124 9.48 4.23 -31.29
C LYS A 124 10.38 4.49 -30.08
N ASN A 125 11.46 5.24 -30.30
CA ASN A 125 12.34 5.76 -29.23
C ASN A 125 11.79 7.09 -28.68
N LEU A 126 10.50 7.12 -28.34
CA LEU A 126 9.82 8.28 -27.76
C LEU A 126 9.27 7.87 -26.40
N VAL A 127 9.86 8.44 -25.34
CA VAL A 127 9.41 8.26 -23.94
C VAL A 127 8.94 9.60 -23.40
N VAL A 128 7.72 9.65 -22.88
CA VAL A 128 7.06 10.86 -22.39
C VAL A 128 6.50 10.61 -20.99
N GLU A 129 6.56 11.62 -20.13
CA GLU A 129 5.79 11.64 -18.89
C GLU A 129 4.39 12.19 -19.20
N LEU A 130 3.37 11.33 -19.15
CA LEU A 130 1.99 11.69 -19.48
C LEU A 130 1.22 12.22 -18.25
N ALA A 131 1.66 11.87 -17.04
CA ALA A 131 1.19 12.45 -15.79
C ALA A 131 2.29 12.42 -14.71
N PRO A 132 2.34 13.43 -13.82
CA PRO A 132 3.37 13.55 -12.78
C PRO A 132 3.28 12.46 -11.70
N LYS A 133 2.11 11.80 -11.58
CA LYS A 133 1.94 10.61 -10.75
C LYS A 133 0.99 9.61 -11.40
N VAL A 134 1.28 8.32 -11.20
CA VAL A 134 0.33 7.22 -11.40
C VAL A 134 -0.76 7.24 -10.32
N LEU A 135 -1.86 6.53 -10.58
CA LEU A 135 -2.91 6.27 -9.59
C LEU A 135 -2.36 5.47 -8.40
N ASP A 136 -2.87 5.75 -7.20
CA ASP A 136 -2.43 5.07 -5.99
C ASP A 136 -2.74 3.56 -6.07
N GLY A 137 -1.85 2.70 -5.56
CA GLY A 137 -1.95 1.25 -5.71
C GLY A 137 -1.35 0.68 -7.00
N THR A 138 -0.79 1.52 -7.88
CA THR A 138 0.06 1.06 -9.00
C THR A 138 1.40 0.57 -8.47
N ARG A 139 1.88 -0.61 -8.89
CA ARG A 139 3.21 -1.11 -8.52
C ARG A 139 4.31 -0.16 -8.99
N CYS A 140 5.31 0.11 -8.15
CA CYS A 140 6.49 0.91 -8.52
C CYS A 140 7.69 0.06 -8.98
N LYS A 141 7.72 -1.24 -8.69
CA LYS A 141 8.75 -2.19 -9.14
C LYS A 141 8.02 -3.45 -9.60
N ALA A 142 8.53 -4.12 -10.65
CA ALA A 142 7.88 -5.30 -11.22
C ALA A 142 7.82 -6.48 -10.23
N ASP A 143 8.93 -6.76 -9.55
CA ASP A 143 9.12 -7.94 -8.70
C ASP A 143 8.93 -7.65 -7.19
N SER A 144 8.00 -6.75 -6.84
CA SER A 144 7.69 -6.46 -5.43
C SER A 144 6.22 -6.08 -5.23
N LEU A 145 5.76 -6.10 -3.99
CA LEU A 145 4.45 -5.55 -3.62
C LEU A 145 4.43 -4.02 -3.49
N ASP A 146 5.60 -3.38 -3.56
CA ASP A 146 5.73 -1.92 -3.39
C ASP A 146 4.86 -1.17 -4.40
N MET A 147 4.11 -0.19 -3.89
CA MET A 147 3.13 0.54 -4.68
C MET A 147 3.20 2.03 -4.45
N CYS A 148 2.88 2.78 -5.49
CA CYS A 148 2.77 4.22 -5.44
C CYS A 148 1.58 4.63 -4.57
N ILE A 149 1.84 5.50 -3.59
CA ILE A 149 0.80 6.20 -2.82
C ILE A 149 1.23 7.66 -2.73
N SER A 150 0.35 8.58 -3.14
CA SER A 150 0.63 10.02 -3.18
C SER A 150 1.87 10.39 -4.01
N GLY A 151 2.17 9.62 -5.06
CA GLY A 151 3.35 9.82 -5.91
C GLY A 151 4.68 9.31 -5.34
N ILE A 152 4.67 8.63 -4.19
CA ILE A 152 5.85 8.04 -3.56
C ILE A 152 5.73 6.52 -3.57
N CYS A 153 6.79 5.81 -3.94
CA CYS A 153 6.86 4.35 -3.86
C CYS A 153 6.94 3.93 -2.39
N GLN A 154 5.88 3.30 -1.88
CA GLN A 154 5.79 2.84 -0.49
C GLN A 154 6.12 1.35 -0.40
N GLU A 155 6.82 0.97 0.68
CA GLU A 155 7.12 -0.42 0.99
C GLU A 155 5.87 -1.14 1.52
N ILE A 156 5.53 -2.28 0.91
CA ILE A 156 4.38 -3.10 1.27
C ILE A 156 4.89 -4.50 1.67
N GLY A 157 4.55 -4.93 2.88
CA GLY A 157 4.93 -6.27 3.35
C GLY A 157 4.27 -7.39 2.55
N CYS A 158 4.81 -8.60 2.64
CA CYS A 158 4.25 -9.81 1.99
C CYS A 158 2.80 -10.11 2.42
N ASP A 159 2.40 -9.60 3.58
CA ASP A 159 1.06 -9.64 4.16
C ASP A 159 0.09 -8.62 3.52
N ARG A 160 0.57 -7.89 2.51
CA ARG A 160 -0.15 -6.82 1.80
C ARG A 160 -0.55 -5.67 2.71
N GLN A 161 0.28 -5.36 3.72
CA GLN A 161 0.10 -4.22 4.62
C GLN A 161 1.15 -3.12 4.38
N LEU A 162 0.66 -1.87 4.31
CA LEU A 162 1.51 -0.68 4.17
C LEU A 162 2.38 -0.48 5.41
N GLY A 163 3.71 -0.43 5.24
CA GLY A 163 4.65 -0.26 6.34
C GLY A 163 4.81 -1.51 7.23
N SER A 164 4.34 -2.68 6.79
CA SER A 164 4.65 -3.95 7.45
C SER A 164 6.05 -4.42 7.10
N ASN A 165 6.78 -4.89 8.12
CA ASN A 165 8.12 -5.47 7.98
C ASN A 165 8.08 -6.95 7.56
N ALA A 166 6.89 -7.51 7.31
CA ALA A 166 6.73 -8.90 6.91
C ALA A 166 7.37 -9.15 5.53
N LYS A 167 8.26 -10.15 5.46
CA LYS A 167 8.94 -10.59 4.24
C LYS A 167 8.67 -12.07 4.01
N GLU A 168 8.73 -12.49 2.76
CA GLU A 168 8.72 -13.91 2.41
C GLU A 168 10.00 -14.59 2.92
N ASP A 169 9.86 -15.81 3.41
CA ASP A 169 10.99 -16.68 3.69
C ASP A 169 11.58 -17.26 2.39
N ASN A 170 12.61 -18.10 2.51
CA ASN A 170 13.21 -18.77 1.36
C ASN A 170 12.25 -19.71 0.61
N CYS A 171 11.08 -20.00 1.16
CA CYS A 171 10.06 -20.87 0.59
C CYS A 171 8.93 -20.09 -0.13
N GLY A 172 8.97 -18.76 -0.09
CA GLY A 172 7.89 -17.90 -0.60
C GLY A 172 6.71 -17.78 0.38
N VAL A 173 6.87 -18.20 1.64
CA VAL A 173 5.84 -18.08 2.67
C VAL A 173 6.03 -16.76 3.41
N CYS A 174 4.99 -15.92 3.38
CA CYS A 174 5.01 -14.65 4.08
C CYS A 174 5.18 -14.82 5.60
N ALA A 175 6.21 -14.19 6.17
CA ALA A 175 6.61 -14.36 7.58
C ALA A 175 6.83 -15.83 7.99
N GLY A 176 7.20 -16.68 7.05
CA GLY A 176 7.52 -18.08 7.29
C GLY A 176 8.85 -18.28 8.04
N ASP A 177 9.03 -19.49 8.56
CA ASP A 177 10.22 -19.93 9.30
C ASP A 177 11.20 -20.75 8.45
N GLY A 178 10.92 -20.92 7.15
CA GLY A 178 11.67 -21.77 6.24
C GLY A 178 11.39 -23.27 6.35
N SER A 179 10.38 -23.69 7.13
CA SER A 179 10.06 -25.13 7.35
C SER A 179 9.30 -25.80 6.20
N THR A 180 8.70 -25.03 5.29
CA THR A 180 7.84 -25.54 4.21
C THR A 180 8.59 -25.97 2.94
N CYS A 181 9.90 -25.73 2.89
CA CYS A 181 10.75 -26.11 1.77
C CYS A 181 12.14 -26.56 2.23
N ARG A 182 12.82 -27.29 1.34
CA ARG A 182 14.22 -27.67 1.48
C ARG A 182 15.05 -27.04 0.37
N LEU A 183 16.28 -26.62 0.70
CA LEU A 183 17.22 -26.11 -0.30
C LEU A 183 17.84 -27.28 -1.08
N VAL A 184 17.73 -27.23 -2.40
CA VAL A 184 18.24 -28.24 -3.33
C VAL A 184 19.29 -27.61 -4.24
N ARG A 185 20.42 -28.29 -4.42
CA ARG A 185 21.48 -27.87 -5.34
C ARG A 185 21.25 -28.50 -6.71
N GLY A 186 20.86 -27.69 -7.68
CA GLY A 186 20.84 -28.04 -9.10
C GLY A 186 22.13 -27.63 -9.79
N GLN A 187 22.49 -28.33 -10.87
CA GLN A 187 23.54 -27.89 -11.78
C GLN A 187 22.89 -27.32 -13.04
N ALA A 188 23.30 -26.12 -13.43
CA ALA A 188 22.90 -25.50 -14.69
C ALA A 188 24.16 -25.18 -15.51
N PHE A 189 24.12 -25.51 -16.80
CA PHE A 189 25.16 -25.08 -17.73
C PHE A 189 24.72 -23.76 -18.35
N ALA A 190 25.49 -22.70 -18.14
CA ALA A 190 25.27 -21.46 -18.88
C ALA A 190 25.60 -21.72 -20.36
N MET A 191 24.59 -21.68 -21.22
CA MET A 191 24.77 -21.84 -22.67
C MET A 191 25.28 -20.51 -23.25
N LEU A 192 26.56 -20.22 -22.95
CA LEU A 192 27.27 -19.10 -23.56
C LEU A 192 27.38 -19.35 -25.07
N ARG A 193 27.19 -18.28 -25.85
CA ARG A 193 27.00 -18.29 -27.32
C ARG A 193 28.32 -18.51 -28.11
N SER A 194 29.24 -19.31 -27.55
CA SER A 194 30.56 -19.64 -28.11
C SER A 194 30.96 -21.04 -27.62
N GLU A 195 31.33 -21.93 -28.54
CA GLU A 195 31.36 -23.39 -28.32
C GLU A 195 32.48 -23.94 -27.41
N THR A 196 33.30 -23.10 -26.76
CA THR A 196 34.52 -23.56 -26.07
C THR A 196 34.53 -23.45 -24.54
N HIS A 197 33.54 -22.82 -23.88
CA HIS A 197 33.51 -22.73 -22.41
C HIS A 197 32.13 -23.03 -21.80
N ARG A 198 31.95 -24.28 -21.31
CA ARG A 198 30.85 -24.65 -20.42
C ARG A 198 31.19 -24.30 -18.97
N THR A 199 30.78 -23.12 -18.51
CA THR A 199 30.79 -22.81 -17.07
C THR A 199 29.66 -23.57 -16.38
N GLN A 200 30.01 -24.48 -15.48
CA GLN A 200 29.06 -25.20 -14.63
C GLN A 200 28.66 -24.30 -13.45
N ILE A 201 27.38 -23.92 -13.40
CA ILE A 201 26.84 -23.07 -12.33
C ILE A 201 26.05 -23.95 -11.37
N TYR A 202 26.36 -23.87 -10.09
CA TYR A 202 25.56 -24.46 -9.03
C TYR A 202 24.43 -23.48 -8.67
N LEU A 203 23.19 -23.87 -8.95
CA LEU A 203 22.00 -23.14 -8.55
C LEU A 203 21.47 -23.73 -7.24
N ILE A 204 21.32 -22.90 -6.22
CA ILE A 204 20.53 -23.25 -5.04
C ILE A 204 19.08 -22.84 -5.34
N LYS A 205 18.15 -23.80 -5.23
CA LYS A 205 16.71 -23.55 -5.37
C LYS A 205 15.97 -24.13 -4.18
N SER A 206 14.94 -23.45 -3.72
CA SER A 206 13.98 -24.00 -2.77
C SER A 206 13.04 -24.98 -3.48
N GLN A 207 12.89 -26.18 -2.94
CA GLN A 207 11.86 -27.14 -3.32
C GLN A 207 10.93 -27.33 -2.13
N LEU A 208 9.63 -27.15 -2.33
CA LEU A 208 8.61 -27.44 -1.30
C LEU A 208 8.77 -28.89 -0.80
N ILE A 209 8.52 -29.09 0.50
CA ILE A 209 8.57 -30.40 1.17
C ILE A 209 7.25 -31.15 0.98
#